data_AF-A0A662Y4Y6-F1
#
_entry.id   AF-A0A662Y4Y6-F1
#
_cell.length_a   1.000
_cell.length_b   1.000
_cell.length_c   1.000
_cell.angle_alpha   90.00
_cell.angle_beta   90.00
_cell.angle_gamma   90.00
#
_symmetry.space_group_name_H-M   'P 1'
#
loop_
_entity.id
_entity.type
_entity.pdbx_description
1 polymer ?
#
loop_
_entity_poly.entity_id
_entity_poly.type
_entity_poly.pdbx_seq_one_letter_code
_entity_poly.pdbx_strand_id
1 'polypeptide(L)'
;MDTDTKSTSLRQPGLALLEDDADSFIYEDDGESNDGDADAELCLYVQRLEREKRELENEVQSLRGEDASLKAKLQATERRVEMHEASLQNAMNASDAFRQEKDVVLALQASERERMATLVALLEETQNRYEDAERARQSAVFKLSSLQASKADATSLQLLPPSPTAHTSLRHEPTGMSDGFGMTALDFGERIEKYKRDIELLRQRLALAEEQAAERQRMAVSLALQDAQLDYSSVVERTQAECECRLNEWRHEEAVRAKEQERAVDEDRYSIRLEMKHALQRTLIDQRVAYLQAQAELTTGPYSLRAHPESDFSVGTLDEVLVRMQLEQLRTRRFEALKKTLLIRRAKLDQAAKELFCRWKIQTSNTRILRLNAVLHMHRIVLHLEMRNKLTFFDEWKAKTRQLQAHSFQKQALSCWNRMLAVERISHVLEHATVRHRERMLLLLL
;
A
#
# COMPACT_ATOMS: atom_id res chain seq x y z
N MET A 1 -6.87 37.41 10.73
CA MET A 1 -6.66 37.51 9.28
C MET A 1 -7.82 36.80 8.63
N ASP A 2 -8.87 37.57 8.39
CA ASP A 2 -10.25 37.08 8.42
C ASP A 2 -10.84 37.28 7.03
N THR A 3 -11.58 36.29 6.54
CA THR A 3 -12.22 36.34 5.22
C THR A 3 -13.65 35.83 5.35
N ASP A 4 -14.61 36.74 5.21
CA ASP A 4 -16.01 36.51 5.57
C ASP A 4 -16.68 35.37 4.80
N THR A 5 -17.24 34.42 5.54
CA THR A 5 -18.27 33.49 5.02
C THR A 5 -19.59 34.23 4.84
N LYS A 6 -19.72 35.05 3.79
CA LYS A 6 -20.99 35.67 3.39
C LYS A 6 -22.02 34.60 3.03
N SER A 7 -22.91 34.31 3.97
CA SER A 7 -24.07 33.45 3.79
C SER A 7 -25.11 34.16 2.91
N THR A 8 -25.22 33.74 1.64
CA THR A 8 -26.30 34.17 0.75
C THR A 8 -27.63 33.58 1.24
N SER A 9 -28.41 34.41 1.93
CA SER A 9 -29.75 34.06 2.40
C SER A 9 -30.67 33.80 1.19
N LEU A 10 -31.17 32.57 1.06
CA LEU A 10 -32.17 32.21 0.06
C LEU A 10 -33.52 32.81 0.43
N ARG A 11 -33.77 34.04 -0.04
CA ARG A 11 -35.08 34.68 0.05
C ARG A 11 -36.07 33.89 -0.80
N GLN A 12 -37.08 33.31 -0.16
CA GLN A 12 -38.14 32.58 -0.85
C GLN A 12 -38.88 33.51 -1.84
N PRO A 13 -39.35 33.00 -3.00
CA PRO A 13 -40.30 33.73 -3.83
C PRO A 13 -41.58 33.95 -3.02
N GLY A 14 -42.00 35.21 -2.88
CA GLY A 14 -43.33 35.51 -2.37
C GLY A 14 -44.36 35.12 -3.44
N LEU A 15 -45.32 34.28 -3.09
CA LEU A 15 -46.53 34.11 -3.88
C LEU A 15 -47.27 35.46 -3.91
N ALA A 16 -47.19 36.15 -5.03
CA ALA A 16 -48.12 37.22 -5.34
C ALA A 16 -49.51 36.58 -5.52
N LEU A 17 -50.47 37.06 -4.75
CA LEU A 17 -51.85 36.64 -4.85
C LEU A 17 -52.40 37.17 -6.18
N LEU A 18 -52.83 36.27 -7.08
CA LEU A 18 -53.71 36.64 -8.17
C LEU A 18 -55.13 36.54 -7.60
N GLU A 19 -55.69 37.68 -7.22
CA GLU A 19 -57.13 37.83 -7.03
C GLU A 19 -57.76 38.11 -8.40
N ASP A 20 -58.93 37.53 -8.65
CA ASP A 20 -59.72 37.79 -9.85
C ASP A 20 -60.19 39.25 -9.88
N ASP A 21 -60.28 39.85 -11.07
CA ASP A 21 -61.27 40.89 -11.32
C ASP A 21 -61.82 40.80 -12.77
N ALA A 22 -63.08 40.40 -12.83
CA ALA A 22 -64.11 40.57 -13.86
C ALA A 22 -63.75 40.57 -15.37
N ASP A 23 -64.33 39.58 -16.07
CA ASP A 23 -65.18 39.74 -17.27
C ASP A 23 -65.12 41.10 -18.00
N SER A 24 -64.29 41.17 -19.06
CA SER A 24 -64.41 42.19 -20.10
C SER A 24 -65.63 41.88 -20.98
N PHE A 25 -66.82 42.27 -20.51
CA PHE A 25 -68.03 42.31 -21.31
C PHE A 25 -67.87 43.37 -22.41
N ILE A 26 -67.81 42.92 -23.67
CA ILE A 26 -67.90 43.82 -24.82
C ILE A 26 -69.35 44.32 -24.91
N TYR A 27 -69.59 45.52 -24.37
CA TYR A 27 -70.71 46.33 -24.82
C TYR A 27 -70.28 47.11 -26.06
N GLU A 28 -71.00 46.90 -27.16
CA GLU A 28 -71.16 47.94 -28.18
C GLU A 28 -72.10 48.98 -27.55
N ASP A 29 -71.60 50.19 -27.33
CA ASP A 29 -72.39 51.35 -26.86
C ASP A 29 -72.13 52.55 -27.79
N ASP A 30 -73.12 53.42 -27.91
CA ASP A 30 -73.23 54.35 -29.03
C ASP A 30 -72.31 55.58 -28.89
N GLY A 31 -71.73 56.01 -30.01
CA GLY A 31 -70.62 56.97 -30.01
C GLY A 31 -71.00 58.45 -29.81
N GLU A 32 -70.78 58.99 -28.61
CA GLU A 32 -70.62 60.44 -28.38
C GLU A 32 -69.32 60.75 -27.60
N SER A 33 -68.30 61.22 -28.35
CA SER A 33 -67.13 62.01 -27.92
C SER A 33 -66.50 61.76 -26.53
N ASN A 34 -65.40 60.99 -26.48
CA ASN A 34 -64.36 61.19 -25.46
C ASN A 34 -62.93 60.84 -25.93
N ASP A 35 -62.51 61.44 -27.04
CA ASP A 35 -61.16 61.24 -27.61
C ASP A 35 -60.02 61.67 -26.65
N GLY A 36 -60.32 62.54 -25.68
CA GLY A 36 -59.34 63.12 -24.76
C GLY A 36 -58.80 62.16 -23.69
N ASP A 37 -59.66 61.31 -23.12
CA ASP A 37 -59.22 60.32 -22.14
C ASP A 37 -58.61 59.07 -22.81
N ALA A 38 -59.12 58.68 -23.99
CA ALA A 38 -58.61 57.53 -24.75
C ALA A 38 -57.13 57.68 -25.14
N ASP A 39 -56.72 58.87 -25.61
CA ASP A 39 -55.32 59.17 -25.91
C ASP A 39 -54.44 59.17 -24.63
N ALA A 40 -54.99 59.56 -23.47
CA ALA A 40 -54.28 59.56 -22.20
C ALA A 40 -54.06 58.13 -21.67
N GLU A 41 -55.06 57.26 -21.75
CA GLU A 41 -54.93 55.84 -21.40
C GLU A 41 -53.96 55.11 -22.35
N LEU A 42 -54.04 55.39 -23.65
CA LEU A 42 -53.10 54.86 -24.65
C LEU A 42 -51.66 55.29 -24.35
N CYS A 43 -51.43 56.56 -23.98
CA CYS A 43 -50.12 57.04 -23.55
C CYS A 43 -49.59 56.32 -22.30
N LEU A 44 -50.44 56.08 -21.29
CA LEU A 44 -50.07 55.33 -20.08
C LEU A 44 -49.79 53.85 -20.37
N TYR A 45 -50.52 53.24 -21.31
CA TYR A 45 -50.28 51.88 -21.77
C TYR A 45 -48.96 51.75 -22.54
N VAL A 46 -48.67 52.67 -23.47
CA VAL A 46 -47.38 52.71 -24.18
C VAL A 46 -46.21 52.91 -23.20
N GLN A 47 -46.32 53.83 -22.23
CA GLN A 47 -45.31 54.00 -21.18
C GLN A 47 -45.13 52.77 -20.28
N ARG A 48 -46.16 51.92 -20.14
CA ARG A 48 -46.06 50.63 -19.44
C ARG A 48 -45.29 49.62 -20.27
N LEU A 49 -45.68 49.41 -21.53
CA LEU A 49 -45.00 48.52 -22.46
C LEU A 49 -43.53 48.89 -22.68
N GLU A 50 -43.20 50.19 -22.76
CA GLU A 50 -41.81 50.63 -22.86
C GLU A 50 -40.97 50.30 -21.61
N ARG A 51 -41.60 50.30 -20.42
CA ARG A 51 -40.93 49.98 -19.16
C ARG A 51 -40.69 48.48 -19.06
N GLU A 52 -41.72 47.68 -19.31
CA GLU A 52 -41.66 46.22 -19.38
C GLU A 52 -40.63 45.75 -20.43
N LYS A 53 -40.62 46.38 -21.61
CA LYS A 53 -39.60 46.15 -22.65
C LYS A 53 -38.19 46.42 -22.13
N ARG A 54 -37.96 47.55 -21.46
CA ARG A 54 -36.64 47.91 -20.89
C ARG A 54 -36.21 46.93 -19.79
N GLU A 55 -37.15 46.45 -18.98
CA GLU A 55 -36.90 45.46 -17.93
C GLU A 55 -36.53 44.09 -18.55
N LEU A 56 -37.25 43.63 -19.58
CA LEU A 56 -36.92 42.42 -20.34
C LEU A 56 -35.59 42.54 -21.12
N GLU A 57 -35.28 43.71 -21.70
CA GLU A 57 -34.00 43.96 -22.36
C GLU A 57 -32.81 43.90 -21.37
N ASN A 58 -33.01 44.36 -20.13
CA ASN A 58 -32.03 44.23 -19.05
C ASN A 58 -31.87 42.78 -18.58
N GLU A 59 -32.98 42.04 -18.40
CA GLU A 59 -32.95 40.62 -18.01
C GLU A 59 -32.23 39.77 -19.07
N VAL A 60 -32.54 39.97 -20.36
CA VAL A 60 -31.86 39.30 -21.48
C VAL A 60 -30.36 39.63 -21.52
N GLN A 61 -29.96 40.85 -21.16
CA GLN A 61 -28.53 41.19 -21.03
C GLN A 61 -27.88 40.48 -19.84
N SER A 62 -28.55 40.40 -18.68
CA SER A 62 -28.06 39.67 -17.50
C SER A 62 -27.86 38.19 -17.80
N LEU A 63 -28.87 37.53 -18.37
CA LEU A 63 -28.84 36.11 -18.73
C LEU A 63 -27.73 35.80 -19.76
N ARG A 64 -27.48 36.70 -20.73
CA ARG A 64 -26.34 36.59 -21.66
C ARG A 64 -24.98 36.70 -20.95
N GLY A 65 -24.87 37.57 -19.94
CA GLY A 65 -23.68 37.68 -19.09
C GLY A 65 -23.43 36.41 -18.26
N GLU A 66 -24.49 35.81 -17.71
CA GLU A 66 -24.42 34.55 -16.97
C GLU A 66 -24.04 33.37 -17.87
N ASP A 67 -24.66 33.23 -19.04
CA ASP A 67 -24.32 32.21 -20.04
C ASP A 67 -22.85 32.32 -20.51
N ALA A 68 -22.37 33.54 -20.78
CA ALA A 68 -20.96 33.78 -21.09
C ALA A 68 -20.02 33.40 -19.92
N SER A 69 -20.41 33.71 -18.68
CA SER A 69 -19.69 33.33 -17.47
C SER A 69 -19.64 31.80 -17.28
N LEU A 70 -20.75 31.11 -17.53
CA LEU A 70 -20.85 29.65 -17.45
C LEU A 70 -20.01 28.97 -18.54
N LYS A 71 -20.07 29.45 -19.79
CA LYS A 71 -19.24 28.95 -20.90
C LYS A 71 -17.73 29.13 -20.62
N ALA A 72 -17.32 30.27 -20.08
CA ALA A 72 -15.93 30.49 -19.68
C ALA A 72 -15.48 29.54 -18.55
N LYS A 73 -16.33 29.30 -17.54
CA LYS A 73 -16.08 28.32 -16.46
C LYS A 73 -16.01 26.89 -17.00
N LEU A 74 -16.87 26.53 -17.94
CA LEU A 74 -16.95 25.20 -18.56
C LEU A 74 -15.68 24.88 -19.36
N GLN A 75 -15.24 25.79 -20.23
CA GLN A 75 -13.94 25.65 -20.92
C GLN A 75 -12.75 25.60 -19.96
N ALA A 76 -12.84 26.29 -18.81
CA ALA A 76 -11.82 26.22 -17.76
C ALA A 76 -11.89 24.93 -16.94
N THR A 77 -13.00 24.17 -16.95
CA THR A 77 -13.04 22.78 -16.45
C THR A 77 -12.54 21.78 -17.49
N GLU A 78 -12.94 21.90 -18.76
CA GLU A 78 -12.51 21.01 -19.86
C GLU A 78 -10.98 20.94 -19.96
N ARG A 79 -10.30 22.10 -20.08
CA ARG A 79 -8.83 22.17 -20.14
C ARG A 79 -8.12 21.58 -18.90
N ARG A 80 -8.80 21.53 -17.74
CA ARG A 80 -8.26 20.87 -16.54
C ARG A 80 -8.48 19.36 -16.58
N VAL A 81 -9.60 18.88 -17.13
CA VAL A 81 -9.83 17.45 -17.38
C VAL A 81 -8.80 16.92 -18.37
N GLU A 82 -8.61 17.58 -19.52
CA GLU A 82 -7.59 17.24 -20.53
C GLU A 82 -6.18 17.11 -19.92
N MET A 83 -5.78 18.08 -19.08
CA MET A 83 -4.50 18.06 -18.36
C MET A 83 -4.39 16.89 -17.36
N HIS A 84 -5.48 16.55 -16.65
CA HIS A 84 -5.51 15.43 -15.73
C HIS A 84 -5.50 14.07 -16.44
N GLU A 85 -6.17 13.95 -17.59
CA GLU A 85 -6.16 12.76 -18.44
C GLU A 85 -4.77 12.52 -19.05
N ALA A 86 -4.14 13.56 -19.59
CA ALA A 86 -2.75 13.48 -20.06
C ALA A 86 -1.78 13.11 -18.92
N SER A 87 -1.96 13.67 -17.72
CA SER A 87 -1.17 13.30 -16.54
C SER A 87 -1.41 11.86 -16.09
N LEU A 88 -2.63 11.35 -16.22
CA LEU A 88 -2.99 9.97 -15.88
C LEU A 88 -2.36 8.98 -16.88
N GLN A 89 -2.47 9.26 -18.18
CA GLN A 89 -1.87 8.43 -19.23
C GLN A 89 -0.34 8.35 -19.07
N ASN A 90 0.32 9.48 -18.79
CA ASN A 90 1.75 9.50 -18.51
C ASN A 90 2.12 8.68 -17.25
N ALA A 91 1.29 8.73 -16.19
CA ALA A 91 1.49 7.94 -14.98
C ALA A 91 1.25 6.42 -15.20
N MET A 92 0.34 6.04 -16.10
CA MET A 92 0.13 4.65 -16.52
C MET A 92 1.30 4.13 -17.35
N ASN A 93 1.69 4.86 -18.41
CA ASN A 93 2.85 4.54 -19.26
C ASN A 93 4.12 4.31 -18.42
N ALA A 94 4.40 5.20 -17.46
CA ALA A 94 5.54 5.05 -16.55
C ALA A 94 5.39 3.84 -15.61
N SER A 95 4.18 3.54 -15.13
CA SER A 95 3.93 2.37 -14.28
C SER A 95 4.07 1.04 -15.01
N ASP A 96 3.81 1.02 -16.32
CA ASP A 96 3.97 -0.17 -17.16
C ASP A 96 5.44 -0.38 -17.55
N ALA A 97 6.19 0.70 -17.82
CA ALA A 97 7.64 0.64 -18.00
C ALA A 97 8.35 0.09 -16.74
N PHE A 98 8.00 0.57 -15.55
CA PHE A 98 8.53 0.02 -14.28
C PHE A 98 8.13 -1.45 -14.05
N ARG A 99 7.00 -1.93 -14.61
CA ARG A 99 6.64 -3.35 -14.55
C ARG A 99 7.57 -4.17 -15.44
N GLN A 100 7.75 -3.74 -16.70
CA GLN A 100 8.65 -4.40 -17.66
C GLN A 100 10.10 -4.47 -17.15
N GLU A 101 10.64 -3.38 -16.60
CA GLU A 101 11.98 -3.35 -15.99
C GLU A 101 12.10 -4.36 -14.84
N LYS A 102 11.12 -4.39 -13.93
CA LYS A 102 11.09 -5.34 -12.81
C LYS A 102 11.02 -6.80 -13.29
N ASP A 103 10.21 -7.08 -14.31
CA ASP A 103 10.03 -8.44 -14.82
C ASP A 103 11.30 -8.94 -15.53
N VAL A 104 12.05 -8.06 -16.21
CA VAL A 104 13.40 -8.36 -16.73
C VAL A 104 14.39 -8.65 -15.58
N VAL A 105 14.38 -7.87 -14.50
CA VAL A 105 15.24 -8.13 -13.32
C VAL A 105 14.91 -9.47 -12.65
N LEU A 106 13.62 -9.84 -12.59
CA LEU A 106 13.20 -11.15 -12.07
C LEU A 106 13.65 -12.32 -12.97
N ALA A 107 13.58 -12.15 -14.30
CA ALA A 107 14.09 -13.14 -15.24
C ALA A 107 15.61 -13.33 -15.13
N LEU A 108 16.37 -12.24 -14.98
CA LEU A 108 17.81 -12.30 -14.73
C LEU A 108 18.12 -13.04 -13.43
N GLN A 109 17.46 -12.71 -12.31
CA GLN A 109 17.63 -13.42 -11.03
C GLN A 109 17.26 -14.91 -11.10
N ALA A 110 16.29 -15.29 -11.95
CA ALA A 110 15.98 -16.71 -12.18
C ALA A 110 17.16 -17.42 -12.87
N SER A 111 17.71 -16.83 -13.94
CA SER A 111 18.87 -17.39 -14.65
C SER A 111 20.15 -17.45 -13.78
N GLU A 112 20.34 -16.48 -12.87
CA GLU A 112 21.43 -16.52 -11.89
C GLU A 112 21.26 -17.64 -10.87
N ARG A 113 20.03 -17.90 -10.40
CA ARG A 113 19.73 -19.03 -9.50
C ARG A 113 19.95 -20.38 -10.17
N GLU A 114 19.52 -20.52 -11.42
CA GLU A 114 19.78 -21.73 -12.22
C GLU A 114 21.29 -21.96 -12.44
N ARG A 115 22.04 -20.89 -12.73
CA ARG A 115 23.51 -20.95 -12.83
C ARG A 115 24.18 -21.29 -11.48
N MET A 116 23.66 -20.79 -10.36
CA MET A 116 24.16 -21.20 -9.04
C MET A 116 23.84 -22.67 -8.73
N ALA A 117 22.64 -23.15 -9.07
CA ALA A 117 22.26 -24.55 -8.87
C ALA A 117 23.14 -25.53 -9.67
N THR A 118 23.46 -25.21 -10.93
CA THR A 118 24.38 -26.01 -11.74
C THR A 118 25.82 -26.00 -11.20
N LEU A 119 26.28 -24.88 -10.63
CA LEU A 119 27.58 -24.81 -9.94
C LEU A 119 27.60 -25.62 -8.64
N VAL A 120 26.51 -25.62 -7.85
CA VAL A 120 26.39 -26.44 -6.64
C VAL A 120 26.42 -27.92 -6.99
N ALA A 121 25.64 -28.37 -7.98
CA ALA A 121 25.63 -29.77 -8.41
C ALA A 121 27.01 -30.25 -8.90
N LEU A 122 27.77 -29.39 -9.60
CA LEU A 122 29.15 -29.69 -9.99
C LEU A 122 30.10 -29.79 -8.78
N LEU A 123 29.94 -28.93 -7.78
CA LEU A 123 30.74 -28.99 -6.55
C LEU A 123 30.43 -30.27 -5.77
N GLU A 124 29.15 -30.61 -5.58
CA GLU A 124 28.69 -31.86 -4.97
C GLU A 124 29.25 -33.09 -5.71
N GLU A 125 29.23 -33.11 -7.05
CA GLU A 125 29.83 -34.20 -7.82
C GLU A 125 31.36 -34.30 -7.57
N THR A 126 32.08 -33.17 -7.56
CA THR A 126 33.52 -33.19 -7.26
C THR A 126 33.84 -33.62 -5.83
N GLN A 127 33.01 -33.26 -4.85
CA GLN A 127 33.15 -33.72 -3.47
C GLN A 127 32.90 -35.22 -3.35
N ASN A 128 31.82 -35.74 -3.94
CA ASN A 128 31.51 -37.17 -3.95
C ASN A 128 32.67 -37.99 -4.55
N ARG A 129 33.22 -37.55 -5.68
CA ARG A 129 34.41 -38.15 -6.32
C ARG A 129 35.66 -38.10 -5.43
N TYR A 130 35.84 -37.03 -4.64
CA TYR A 130 36.94 -36.92 -3.68
C TYR A 130 36.75 -37.88 -2.49
N GLU A 131 35.54 -37.98 -1.95
CA GLU A 131 35.22 -38.93 -0.88
C GLU A 131 35.33 -40.40 -1.34
N ASP A 132 34.98 -40.70 -2.59
CA ASP A 132 35.21 -42.01 -3.21
C ASP A 132 36.71 -42.33 -3.29
N ALA A 133 37.52 -41.37 -3.76
CA ALA A 133 38.98 -41.53 -3.84
C ALA A 133 39.63 -41.69 -2.45
N GLU A 134 39.15 -40.95 -1.44
CA GLU A 134 39.62 -41.05 -0.06
C GLU A 134 39.20 -42.38 0.59
N ARG A 135 37.96 -42.85 0.38
CA ARG A 135 37.52 -44.19 0.81
C ARG A 135 38.31 -45.31 0.12
N ALA A 136 38.64 -45.15 -1.17
CA ALA A 136 39.53 -46.07 -1.88
C ALA A 136 40.96 -46.05 -1.32
N ARG A 137 41.51 -44.87 -0.99
CA ARG A 137 42.82 -44.71 -0.34
C ARG A 137 42.85 -45.38 1.03
N GLN A 138 41.82 -45.18 1.85
CA GLN A 138 41.68 -45.82 3.17
C GLN A 138 41.57 -47.35 3.03
N SER A 139 40.82 -47.86 2.06
CA SER A 139 40.77 -49.30 1.76
C SER A 139 42.14 -49.86 1.32
N ALA A 140 42.89 -49.12 0.51
CA ALA A 140 44.24 -49.51 0.10
C ALA A 140 45.24 -49.51 1.27
N VAL A 141 45.20 -48.48 2.13
CA VAL A 141 46.00 -48.42 3.37
C VAL A 141 45.64 -49.59 4.29
N PHE A 142 44.35 -49.85 4.54
CA PHE A 142 43.90 -50.98 5.36
C PHE A 142 44.39 -52.32 4.80
N LYS A 143 44.32 -52.54 3.48
CA LYS A 143 44.84 -53.75 2.81
C LYS A 143 46.36 -53.87 2.94
N LEU A 144 47.11 -52.78 2.83
CA LEU A 144 48.56 -52.79 3.04
C LEU A 144 48.91 -53.09 4.51
N SER A 145 48.21 -52.47 5.47
CA SER A 145 48.36 -52.78 6.90
C SER A 145 47.94 -54.21 7.23
N SER A 146 46.88 -54.76 6.60
CA SER A 146 46.47 -56.15 6.80
C SER A 146 47.44 -57.14 6.15
N LEU A 147 48.13 -56.77 5.07
CA LEU A 147 49.20 -57.58 4.47
C LEU A 147 50.51 -57.51 5.26
N GLN A 148 50.80 -56.37 5.91
CA GLN A 148 51.90 -56.25 6.87
C GLN A 148 51.61 -57.05 8.15
N ALA A 149 50.40 -56.93 8.70
CA ALA A 149 49.91 -57.73 9.81
C ALA A 149 49.92 -59.21 9.44
N SER A 150 49.31 -59.63 8.32
CA SER A 150 49.32 -61.04 7.90
C SER A 150 50.71 -61.59 7.58
N LYS A 151 51.71 -60.74 7.31
CA LYS A 151 53.12 -61.16 7.21
C LYS A 151 53.75 -61.39 8.59
N ALA A 152 53.47 -60.53 9.57
CA ALA A 152 53.88 -60.75 10.96
C ALA A 152 53.14 -61.94 11.60
N ASP A 153 51.84 -62.05 11.33
CA ASP A 153 50.98 -63.14 11.79
C ASP A 153 51.27 -64.43 11.05
N ALA A 154 51.64 -64.45 9.77
CA ALA A 154 52.16 -65.69 9.13
C ALA A 154 53.53 -66.11 9.71
N THR A 155 54.28 -65.18 10.31
CA THR A 155 55.50 -65.48 11.09
C THR A 155 55.16 -65.99 12.51
N SER A 156 53.89 -65.87 12.95
CA SER A 156 53.43 -66.21 14.31
C SER A 156 52.40 -67.36 14.35
N LEU A 157 51.62 -67.56 13.29
CA LEU A 157 50.55 -68.55 13.10
C LEU A 157 51.05 -69.84 12.45
N GLN A 158 52.34 -70.13 12.59
CA GLN A 158 52.81 -71.52 12.71
C GLN A 158 52.31 -72.19 14.02
N LEU A 159 51.38 -71.54 14.76
CA LEU A 159 50.97 -71.84 16.15
C LEU A 159 49.43 -71.76 16.47
N LEU A 160 48.50 -72.29 15.61
CA LEU A 160 47.10 -72.82 15.91
C LEU A 160 45.75 -71.99 15.59
N PRO A 161 44.49 -72.58 15.53
CA PRO A 161 43.20 -71.99 14.92
C PRO A 161 41.72 -72.16 15.59
N PRO A 162 40.57 -71.45 15.17
CA PRO A 162 39.14 -71.34 15.81
C PRO A 162 37.75 -71.20 14.93
N SER A 163 36.47 -70.86 15.42
CA SER A 163 35.07 -70.77 14.66
C SER A 163 33.67 -70.01 15.21
N PRO A 164 32.50 -69.64 14.42
CA PRO A 164 31.20 -68.75 14.71
C PRO A 164 29.66 -68.83 13.98
N THR A 165 28.49 -68.03 14.26
CA THR A 165 27.18 -67.51 13.43
C THR A 165 25.58 -67.35 13.94
N ALA A 166 24.54 -66.51 13.40
CA ALA A 166 22.93 -66.45 13.56
C ALA A 166 21.88 -65.25 12.99
N HIS A 167 20.46 -65.35 12.72
CA HIS A 167 19.37 -64.29 12.16
C HIS A 167 17.68 -64.39 12.22
N THR A 168 16.74 -63.38 11.80
CA THR A 168 15.18 -63.27 11.31
C THR A 168 13.93 -62.50 12.08
N SER A 169 12.56 -62.12 11.81
CA SER A 169 11.31 -61.91 10.82
C SER A 169 9.91 -61.23 11.44
N LEU A 170 8.54 -60.94 11.07
CA LEU A 170 7.42 -60.40 10.04
C LEU A 170 5.86 -60.27 10.62
N ARG A 171 4.53 -59.84 10.19
CA ARG A 171 3.59 -59.00 9.21
C ARG A 171 1.90 -59.00 9.38
N HIS A 172 0.98 -58.01 8.96
CA HIS A 172 -0.55 -57.96 8.42
C HIS A 172 -1.90 -57.04 8.82
N GLU A 173 -3.22 -57.21 8.31
CA GLU A 173 -4.34 -56.14 7.91
C GLU A 173 -6.00 -56.41 7.72
N PRO A 174 -7.07 -55.46 7.53
CA PRO A 174 -8.66 -55.58 7.59
C PRO A 174 -9.82 -54.76 6.68
N THR A 175 -11.24 -54.86 6.76
CA THR A 175 -12.43 -54.07 5.99
C THR A 175 -14.06 -54.14 6.35
N GLY A 176 -15.15 -53.48 5.68
CA GLY A 176 -16.73 -53.48 5.94
C GLY A 176 -17.92 -52.72 5.03
N MET A 177 -19.35 -52.76 5.21
CA MET A 177 -20.55 -52.15 4.34
C MET A 177 -22.19 -52.08 4.74
N SER A 178 -23.18 -51.40 3.97
CA SER A 178 -24.78 -51.43 3.69
C SER A 178 -26.05 -50.85 4.58
N ASP A 179 -27.44 -50.63 4.32
CA ASP A 179 -28.57 -50.35 3.23
C ASP A 179 -30.20 -50.10 3.62
N GLY A 180 -31.21 -49.53 2.79
CA GLY A 180 -32.80 -49.73 2.77
C GLY A 180 -34.07 -48.63 2.80
N PHE A 181 -35.33 -48.77 2.14
CA PHE A 181 -36.76 -48.08 2.38
C PHE A 181 -38.13 -48.51 1.58
N GLY A 182 -39.42 -48.11 1.94
CA GLY A 182 -40.79 -48.44 1.27
C GLY A 182 -42.11 -47.53 1.48
N MET A 183 -43.36 -47.92 1.02
CA MET A 183 -44.60 -47.06 0.82
C MET A 183 -46.04 -47.60 1.20
N THR A 184 -47.01 -46.71 1.59
CA THR A 184 -48.49 -46.96 1.74
C THR A 184 -49.37 -45.69 1.58
N ALA A 185 -50.68 -45.83 1.30
CA ALA A 185 -51.61 -44.72 1.02
C ALA A 185 -52.40 -44.21 2.26
N LEU A 186 -52.43 -42.88 2.44
CA LEU A 186 -53.12 -42.16 3.52
C LEU A 186 -54.33 -41.35 3.01
N ASP A 187 -55.25 -40.97 3.89
CA ASP A 187 -56.38 -40.11 3.52
C ASP A 187 -55.92 -38.71 3.04
N PHE A 188 -56.77 -38.00 2.30
CA PHE A 188 -56.42 -36.70 1.72
C PHE A 188 -56.16 -35.63 2.80
N GLY A 189 -56.92 -35.64 3.90
CA GLY A 189 -56.67 -34.75 5.04
C GLY A 189 -55.37 -35.10 5.78
N GLU A 190 -55.14 -36.41 6.02
CA GLU A 190 -53.92 -36.90 6.65
C GLU A 190 -52.67 -36.58 5.84
N ARG A 191 -52.74 -36.66 4.49
CA ARG A 191 -51.67 -36.24 3.59
C ARG A 191 -51.37 -34.75 3.70
N ILE A 192 -52.40 -33.89 3.77
CA ILE A 192 -52.21 -32.44 3.94
C ILE A 192 -51.52 -32.14 5.28
N GLU A 193 -51.95 -32.75 6.38
CA GLU A 193 -51.29 -32.58 7.68
C GLU A 193 -49.90 -33.20 7.73
N LYS A 194 -49.66 -34.31 7.03
CA LYS A 194 -48.31 -34.86 6.85
C LYS A 194 -47.42 -33.86 6.12
N TYR A 195 -47.84 -33.32 4.97
CA TYR A 195 -47.05 -32.34 4.22
C TYR A 195 -46.78 -31.06 5.01
N LYS A 196 -47.73 -30.59 5.85
CA LYS A 196 -47.47 -29.47 6.78
C LYS A 196 -46.34 -29.79 7.76
N ARG A 197 -46.35 -30.97 8.39
CA ARG A 197 -45.28 -31.42 9.31
C ARG A 197 -43.94 -31.61 8.58
N ASP A 198 -43.96 -32.19 7.38
CA ASP A 198 -42.77 -32.40 6.56
C ASP A 198 -42.14 -31.05 6.12
N ILE A 199 -42.96 -30.05 5.75
CA ILE A 199 -42.50 -28.68 5.44
C ILE A 199 -41.92 -27.99 6.68
N GLU A 200 -42.54 -28.15 7.86
CA GLU A 200 -42.04 -27.53 9.10
C GLU A 200 -40.74 -28.20 9.58
N LEU A 201 -40.62 -29.53 9.46
CA LEU A 201 -39.36 -30.26 9.66
C LEU A 201 -38.27 -29.81 8.67
N LEU A 202 -38.62 -29.52 7.42
CA LEU A 202 -37.67 -28.98 6.44
C LEU A 202 -37.20 -27.56 6.82
N ARG A 203 -38.09 -26.69 7.32
CA ARG A 203 -37.72 -25.36 7.86
C ARG A 203 -36.78 -25.47 9.06
N GLN A 204 -37.10 -26.34 10.02
CA GLN A 204 -36.28 -26.57 11.21
C GLN A 204 -34.89 -27.13 10.83
N ARG A 205 -34.83 -28.08 9.89
CA ARG A 205 -33.55 -28.60 9.35
C ARG A 205 -32.75 -27.54 8.62
N LEU A 206 -33.40 -26.65 7.87
CA LEU A 206 -32.74 -25.55 7.16
C LEU A 206 -32.17 -24.52 8.13
N ALA A 207 -32.95 -24.09 9.14
CA ALA A 207 -32.47 -23.18 10.18
C ALA A 207 -31.29 -23.78 10.98
N LEU A 208 -31.34 -25.07 11.34
CA LEU A 208 -30.22 -25.76 11.98
C LEU A 208 -28.98 -25.86 11.05
N ALA A 209 -29.17 -26.03 9.74
CA ALA A 209 -28.07 -26.05 8.79
C ALA A 209 -27.43 -24.66 8.62
N GLU A 210 -28.23 -23.59 8.61
CA GLU A 210 -27.77 -22.19 8.61
C GLU A 210 -27.02 -21.85 9.90
N GLU A 211 -27.54 -22.26 11.07
CA GLU A 211 -26.87 -22.04 12.36
C GLU A 211 -25.53 -22.78 12.44
N GLN A 212 -25.47 -24.06 12.05
CA GLN A 212 -24.21 -24.79 11.95
C GLN A 212 -23.25 -24.20 10.90
N ALA A 213 -23.74 -23.62 9.81
CA ALA A 213 -22.89 -22.94 8.83
C ALA A 213 -22.29 -21.65 9.43
N ALA A 214 -23.09 -20.87 10.16
CA ALA A 214 -22.64 -19.68 10.89
C ALA A 214 -21.66 -20.04 12.01
N GLU A 215 -21.87 -21.15 12.72
CA GLU A 215 -20.93 -21.65 13.74
C GLU A 215 -19.60 -22.09 13.14
N ARG A 216 -19.61 -22.86 12.04
CA ARG A 216 -18.39 -23.22 11.29
C ARG A 216 -17.64 -21.98 10.80
N GLN A 217 -18.35 -20.94 10.33
CA GLN A 217 -17.75 -19.67 9.95
C GLN A 217 -17.14 -18.92 11.15
N ARG A 218 -17.82 -18.85 12.30
CA ARG A 218 -17.28 -18.26 13.54
C ARG A 218 -16.02 -19.00 13.99
N MET A 219 -16.03 -20.33 13.97
CA MET A 219 -14.87 -21.16 14.31
C MET A 219 -13.70 -20.91 13.35
N ALA A 220 -13.94 -20.91 12.04
CA ALA A 220 -12.90 -20.63 11.04
C ALA A 220 -12.30 -19.22 11.19
N VAL A 221 -13.12 -18.20 11.48
CA VAL A 221 -12.64 -16.84 11.79
C VAL A 221 -11.85 -16.81 13.09
N SER A 222 -12.27 -17.54 14.13
CA SER A 222 -11.54 -17.59 15.41
C SER A 222 -10.17 -18.25 15.28
N LEU A 223 -10.04 -19.31 14.48
CA LEU A 223 -8.77 -19.97 14.17
C LEU A 223 -7.88 -19.03 13.33
N ALA A 224 -8.40 -18.44 12.26
CA ALA A 224 -7.64 -17.49 11.44
C ALA A 224 -7.16 -16.25 12.22
N LEU A 225 -7.90 -15.84 13.27
CA LEU A 225 -7.46 -14.78 14.20
C LEU A 225 -6.37 -15.25 15.16
N GLN A 226 -6.40 -16.51 15.62
CA GLN A 226 -5.34 -17.10 16.45
C GLN A 226 -4.05 -17.30 15.64
N ASP A 227 -4.15 -17.86 14.42
CA ASP A 227 -3.03 -18.01 13.49
C ASP A 227 -2.40 -16.65 13.18
N ALA A 228 -3.20 -15.63 12.85
CA ALA A 228 -2.72 -14.28 12.60
C ALA A 228 -2.08 -13.60 13.84
N GLN A 229 -2.49 -13.97 15.06
CA GLN A 229 -1.85 -13.50 16.30
C GLN A 229 -0.49 -14.17 16.53
N LEU A 230 -0.36 -15.47 16.24
CA LEU A 230 0.90 -16.22 16.32
C LEU A 230 1.90 -15.79 15.23
N ASP A 231 1.41 -15.54 14.01
CA ASP A 231 2.21 -14.92 12.95
C ASP A 231 2.71 -13.54 13.37
N TYR A 232 1.83 -12.70 13.94
CA TYR A 232 2.22 -11.37 14.41
C TYR A 232 3.26 -11.43 15.55
N SER A 233 3.04 -12.26 16.58
CA SER A 233 4.01 -12.38 17.69
C SER A 233 5.36 -12.91 17.19
N SER A 234 5.37 -13.94 16.34
CA SER A 234 6.62 -14.47 15.79
C SER A 234 7.35 -13.46 14.89
N VAL A 235 6.65 -12.55 14.20
CA VAL A 235 7.27 -11.44 13.45
C VAL A 235 7.87 -10.42 14.42
N VAL A 236 7.15 -10.04 15.48
CA VAL A 236 7.66 -9.11 16.50
C VAL A 236 8.92 -9.68 17.16
N GLU A 237 8.88 -10.93 17.64
CA GLU A 237 10.03 -11.62 18.24
C GLU A 237 11.25 -11.68 17.30
N ARG A 238 11.04 -12.04 16.02
CA ARG A 238 12.12 -12.03 15.02
C ARG A 238 12.70 -10.65 14.78
N THR A 239 11.87 -9.61 14.67
CA THR A 239 12.36 -8.24 14.48
C THR A 239 13.06 -7.69 15.72
N GLN A 240 12.64 -8.07 16.93
CA GLN A 240 13.37 -7.76 18.16
C GLN A 240 14.74 -8.45 18.18
N ALA A 241 14.81 -9.75 17.89
CA ALA A 241 16.06 -10.50 17.82
C ALA A 241 17.02 -9.93 16.76
N GLU A 242 16.54 -9.55 15.57
CA GLU A 242 17.33 -8.83 14.57
C GLU A 242 17.90 -7.50 15.11
N CYS A 243 17.11 -6.73 15.85
CA CYS A 243 17.54 -5.47 16.45
C CYS A 243 18.58 -5.70 17.56
N GLU A 244 18.41 -6.71 18.41
CA GLU A 244 19.37 -7.07 19.45
C GLU A 244 20.69 -7.59 18.87
N CYS A 245 20.64 -8.41 17.81
CA CYS A 245 21.83 -8.82 17.06
C CYS A 245 22.58 -7.61 16.50
N ARG A 246 21.91 -6.71 15.76
CA ARG A 246 22.54 -5.50 15.19
C ARG A 246 23.09 -4.56 16.27
N LEU A 247 22.44 -4.47 17.42
CA LEU A 247 22.92 -3.69 18.57
C LEU A 247 24.21 -4.30 19.15
N ASN A 248 24.30 -5.63 19.20
CA ASN A 248 25.48 -6.34 19.69
C ASN A 248 26.63 -6.35 18.66
N GLU A 249 26.34 -6.44 17.37
CA GLU A 249 27.30 -6.19 16.27
C GLU A 249 27.90 -4.78 16.39
N TRP A 250 27.06 -3.74 16.51
CA TRP A 250 27.52 -2.36 16.65
C TRP A 250 28.35 -2.15 17.92
N ARG A 251 27.93 -2.72 19.07
CA ARG A 251 28.73 -2.72 20.31
C ARG A 251 30.08 -3.40 20.13
N HIS A 252 30.15 -4.48 19.37
CA HIS A 252 31.40 -5.18 19.06
C HIS A 252 32.30 -4.32 18.16
N GLU A 253 31.77 -3.73 17.09
CA GLU A 253 32.51 -2.81 16.21
C GLU A 253 33.05 -1.58 16.97
N GLU A 254 32.27 -1.01 17.89
CA GLU A 254 32.70 0.11 18.73
C GLU A 254 33.81 -0.33 19.71
N ALA A 255 33.70 -1.51 20.32
CA ALA A 255 34.72 -2.07 21.20
C ALA A 255 36.02 -2.45 20.44
N VAL A 256 35.92 -2.86 19.17
CA VAL A 256 37.07 -3.08 18.29
C VAL A 256 37.72 -1.74 17.95
N ARG A 257 36.95 -0.74 17.49
CA ARG A 257 37.47 0.61 17.17
C ARG A 257 38.16 1.27 18.38
N ALA A 258 37.60 1.12 19.59
CA ALA A 258 38.22 1.60 20.81
C ALA A 258 39.60 0.93 21.08
N LYS A 259 39.70 -0.39 20.88
CA LYS A 259 40.98 -1.13 21.02
C LYS A 259 41.99 -0.82 19.91
N GLU A 260 41.53 -0.55 18.69
CA GLU A 260 42.40 -0.07 17.61
C GLU A 260 42.96 1.33 17.91
N GLN A 261 42.14 2.21 18.47
CA GLN A 261 42.56 3.55 18.90
C GLN A 261 43.53 3.50 20.10
N GLU A 262 43.28 2.63 21.09
CA GLU A 262 44.20 2.38 22.21
C GLU A 262 45.56 1.89 21.72
N ARG A 263 45.58 0.91 20.80
CA ARG A 263 46.80 0.40 20.17
C ARG A 263 47.56 1.48 19.41
N ALA A 264 46.87 2.30 18.61
CA ALA A 264 47.50 3.40 17.88
C ALA A 264 48.18 4.41 18.83
N VAL A 265 47.54 4.72 19.97
CA VAL A 265 48.13 5.59 21.00
C VAL A 265 49.36 4.96 21.67
N ASP A 266 49.37 3.64 21.89
CA ASP A 266 50.53 2.94 22.45
C ASP A 266 51.67 2.73 21.42
N GLU A 267 51.36 2.59 20.14
CA GLU A 267 52.32 2.65 19.04
C GLU A 267 52.97 4.04 18.93
N ASP A 268 52.19 5.12 18.99
CA ASP A 268 52.71 6.51 19.03
C ASP A 268 53.59 6.73 20.27
N ARG A 269 53.15 6.30 21.47
CA ARG A 269 53.97 6.33 22.70
C ARG A 269 55.26 5.53 22.54
N TYR A 270 55.25 4.40 21.83
CA TYR A 270 56.47 3.64 21.55
C TYR A 270 57.39 4.38 20.57
N SER A 271 56.83 4.96 19.50
CA SER A 271 57.58 5.77 18.53
C SER A 271 58.28 6.96 19.19
N ILE A 272 57.57 7.73 20.03
CA ILE A 272 58.13 8.88 20.77
C ILE A 272 59.28 8.45 21.69
N ARG A 273 59.14 7.32 22.41
CA ARG A 273 60.22 6.77 23.25
C ARG A 273 61.44 6.33 22.42
N LEU A 274 61.21 5.75 21.24
CA LEU A 274 62.26 5.31 20.33
C LEU A 274 62.99 6.48 19.68
N GLU A 275 62.26 7.50 19.23
CA GLU A 275 62.81 8.76 18.69
C GLU A 275 63.61 9.50 19.75
N MET A 276 63.13 9.61 20.99
CA MET A 276 63.88 10.21 22.10
C MET A 276 65.17 9.43 22.41
N LYS A 277 65.13 8.09 22.37
CA LYS A 277 66.33 7.25 22.52
C LYS A 277 67.33 7.48 21.40
N HIS A 278 66.87 7.59 20.14
CA HIS A 278 67.73 7.88 19.00
C HIS A 278 68.26 9.31 18.99
N ALA A 279 67.50 10.30 19.48
CA ALA A 279 67.96 11.66 19.66
C ALA A 279 69.10 11.72 20.70
N LEU A 280 68.94 11.06 21.85
CA LEU A 280 70.01 10.92 22.85
C LEU A 280 71.25 10.24 22.26
N GLN A 281 71.08 9.12 21.52
CA GLN A 281 72.19 8.45 20.83
C GLN A 281 72.90 9.36 19.82
N ARG A 282 72.17 10.15 19.03
CA ARG A 282 72.77 11.16 18.13
C ARG A 282 73.57 12.18 18.93
N THR A 283 73.00 12.81 19.95
CA THR A 283 73.75 13.80 20.76
C THR A 283 75.02 13.25 21.40
N LEU A 284 75.04 11.96 21.79
CA LEU A 284 76.25 11.30 22.29
C LEU A 284 77.29 11.03 21.19
N ILE A 285 76.84 10.69 19.96
CA ILE A 285 77.71 10.58 18.78
C ILE A 285 78.26 11.96 18.40
N ASP A 286 77.41 12.99 18.35
CA ASP A 286 77.80 14.36 18.01
C ASP A 286 78.82 14.91 19.03
N GLN A 287 78.61 14.68 20.33
CA GLN A 287 79.60 14.99 21.38
C GLN A 287 80.90 14.20 21.21
N ARG A 288 80.83 12.90 20.86
CA ARG A 288 82.01 12.06 20.61
C ARG A 288 82.78 12.52 19.37
N VAL A 289 82.10 12.93 18.31
CA VAL A 289 82.68 13.46 17.07
C VAL A 289 83.31 14.82 17.32
N ALA A 290 82.61 15.75 17.98
CA ALA A 290 83.17 17.06 18.35
C ALA A 290 84.40 16.93 19.27
N TYR A 291 84.37 16.01 20.24
CA TYR A 291 85.53 15.69 21.08
C TYR A 291 86.71 15.14 20.26
N LEU A 292 86.44 14.20 19.35
CA LEU A 292 87.48 13.62 18.48
C LEU A 292 88.01 14.63 17.45
N GLN A 293 87.20 15.58 16.98
CA GLN A 293 87.61 16.69 16.11
C GLN A 293 88.50 17.66 16.87
N ALA A 294 88.11 18.11 18.07
CA ALA A 294 88.95 18.93 18.93
C ALA A 294 90.26 18.22 19.30
N GLN A 295 90.22 16.90 19.56
CA GLN A 295 91.43 16.10 19.81
C GLN A 295 92.30 15.95 18.54
N ALA A 296 91.70 15.87 17.35
CA ALA A 296 92.42 15.87 16.08
C ALA A 296 93.09 17.24 15.83
N GLU A 297 92.37 18.35 16.00
CA GLU A 297 92.91 19.72 15.89
C GLU A 297 94.05 19.99 16.89
N LEU A 298 94.00 19.39 18.08
CA LEU A 298 95.07 19.44 19.08
C LEU A 298 96.26 18.49 18.77
N THR A 299 96.14 17.58 17.81
CA THR A 299 97.20 16.62 17.45
C THR A 299 97.71 16.75 16.01
N THR A 300 97.03 17.51 15.14
CA THR A 300 97.49 17.85 13.78
C THR A 300 98.54 18.97 13.78
N GLY A 301 99.66 18.70 14.43
CA GLY A 301 100.93 19.31 14.02
C GLY A 301 101.21 18.99 12.53
N PRO A 302 102.01 19.79 11.81
CA PRO A 302 102.04 19.83 10.34
C PRO A 302 102.67 18.60 9.64
N TYR A 303 102.85 17.47 10.34
CA TYR A 303 103.46 16.25 9.81
C TYR A 303 102.78 14.97 10.33
N SER A 304 101.82 14.43 9.58
CA SER A 304 101.63 12.99 9.51
C SER A 304 100.95 12.57 8.21
N LEU A 305 101.71 11.94 7.32
CA LEU A 305 101.28 11.61 5.95
C LEU A 305 101.68 10.16 5.63
N ARG A 306 101.01 9.16 6.24
CA ARG A 306 100.97 7.75 5.77
C ARG A 306 100.10 6.80 6.60
N ALA A 307 99.28 6.01 5.89
CA ALA A 307 98.91 4.61 6.18
C ALA A 307 98.06 4.32 7.45
N HIS A 308 97.37 3.17 7.60
CA HIS A 308 97.24 1.97 6.73
C HIS A 308 95.75 1.46 6.67
N PRO A 309 95.36 0.20 6.34
CA PRO A 309 94.27 -0.03 5.37
C PRO A 309 92.99 -0.70 5.94
N GLU A 310 92.13 -1.13 5.00
CA GLU A 310 91.18 -2.26 5.12
C GLU A 310 90.06 -2.16 6.18
N SER A 311 88.90 -1.67 5.72
CA SER A 311 87.58 -2.03 6.26
C SER A 311 86.57 -2.10 5.12
N ASP A 312 86.27 -3.30 4.64
CA ASP A 312 85.44 -3.52 3.44
C ASP A 312 83.96 -3.14 3.63
N PHE A 313 83.55 -2.83 4.86
CA PHE A 313 82.29 -2.15 5.13
C PHE A 313 82.50 -0.63 5.12
N SER A 314 82.54 -0.06 3.91
CA SER A 314 82.60 1.38 3.73
C SER A 314 81.41 2.09 4.39
N VAL A 315 81.64 3.25 5.01
CA VAL A 315 80.56 4.04 5.63
C VAL A 315 79.49 4.42 4.60
N GLY A 316 79.88 4.68 3.36
CA GLY A 316 78.97 5.01 2.26
C GLY A 316 78.01 3.88 1.88
N THR A 317 78.42 2.61 1.94
CA THR A 317 77.50 1.48 1.68
C THR A 317 76.52 1.25 2.83
N LEU A 318 76.88 1.60 4.07
CA LEU A 318 75.93 1.60 5.19
C LEU A 318 74.89 2.72 5.07
N ASP A 319 75.31 3.93 4.68
CA ASP A 319 74.41 5.05 4.41
C ASP A 319 73.45 4.75 3.24
N GLU A 320 73.93 4.14 2.16
CA GLU A 320 73.08 3.80 1.01
C GLU A 320 72.01 2.75 1.38
N VAL A 321 72.32 1.82 2.30
CA VAL A 321 71.34 0.88 2.87
C VAL A 321 70.35 1.59 3.80
N LEU A 322 70.81 2.51 4.65
CA LEU A 322 69.95 3.33 5.52
C LEU A 322 68.97 4.19 4.72
N VAL A 323 69.44 4.86 3.66
CA VAL A 323 68.61 5.68 2.77
C VAL A 323 67.60 4.81 2.02
N ARG A 324 67.99 3.64 1.49
CA ARG A 324 67.03 2.69 0.88
C ARG A 324 65.98 2.22 1.88
N MET A 325 66.37 1.89 3.11
CA MET A 325 65.42 1.45 4.15
C MET A 325 64.44 2.58 4.55
N GLN A 326 64.91 3.82 4.67
CA GLN A 326 64.04 4.97 4.96
C GLN A 326 63.10 5.29 3.79
N LEU A 327 63.56 5.18 2.54
CA LEU A 327 62.71 5.34 1.35
C LEU A 327 61.63 4.25 1.27
N GLU A 328 61.97 3.00 1.58
CA GLU A 328 61.00 1.90 1.56
C GLU A 328 59.99 2.02 2.74
N GLN A 329 60.41 2.49 3.92
CA GLN A 329 59.50 2.86 5.01
C GLN A 329 58.57 4.03 4.65
N LEU A 330 59.07 5.05 3.93
CA LEU A 330 58.23 6.13 3.41
C LEU A 330 57.25 5.63 2.35
N ARG A 331 57.66 4.67 1.52
CA ARG A 331 56.82 4.03 0.50
C ARG A 331 55.70 3.21 1.12
N THR A 332 55.98 2.36 2.12
CA THR A 332 54.95 1.57 2.82
C THR A 332 53.97 2.48 3.57
N ARG A 333 54.45 3.46 4.35
CA ARG A 333 53.60 4.45 5.04
C ARG A 333 52.69 5.22 4.06
N ARG A 334 53.21 5.64 2.90
CA ARG A 334 52.40 6.26 1.83
C ARG A 334 51.36 5.32 1.24
N PHE A 335 51.70 4.05 1.02
CA PHE A 335 50.78 3.05 0.48
C PHE A 335 49.65 2.70 1.47
N GLU A 336 49.96 2.62 2.76
CA GLU A 336 48.95 2.44 3.81
C GLU A 336 48.03 3.65 3.96
N ALA A 337 48.57 4.88 3.89
CA ALA A 337 47.75 6.09 3.87
C ALA A 337 46.81 6.14 2.65
N LEU A 338 47.29 5.70 1.48
CA LEU A 338 46.46 5.52 0.28
C LEU A 338 45.36 4.47 0.51
N LYS A 339 45.70 3.31 1.08
CA LYS A 339 44.73 2.25 1.43
C LYS A 339 43.66 2.76 2.40
N LYS A 340 44.05 3.45 3.48
CA LYS A 340 43.14 4.03 4.48
C LYS A 340 42.21 5.09 3.85
N THR A 341 42.74 5.99 3.03
CA THR A 341 41.91 7.01 2.35
C THR A 341 40.96 6.44 1.30
N LEU A 342 41.37 5.39 0.56
CA LEU A 342 40.48 4.65 -0.35
C LEU A 342 39.35 3.93 0.39
N LEU A 343 39.64 3.31 1.54
CA LEU A 343 38.62 2.69 2.41
C LEU A 343 37.63 3.72 2.96
N ILE A 344 38.10 4.88 3.44
CA ILE A 344 37.24 5.98 3.89
C ILE A 344 36.36 6.50 2.74
N ARG A 345 36.91 6.63 1.52
CA ARG A 345 36.13 7.03 0.33
C ARG A 345 35.07 5.99 -0.01
N ARG A 346 35.41 4.69 0.06
CA ARG A 346 34.48 3.58 -0.18
C ARG A 346 33.33 3.60 0.83
N ALA A 347 33.64 3.67 2.13
CA ALA A 347 32.64 3.72 3.20
C ALA A 347 31.67 4.92 3.05
N LYS A 348 32.18 6.11 2.69
CA LYS A 348 31.33 7.29 2.44
C LYS A 348 30.39 7.12 1.24
N LEU A 349 30.85 6.48 0.16
CA LEU A 349 30.02 6.16 -1.00
C LEU A 349 28.96 5.10 -0.67
N ASP A 350 29.35 4.03 0.02
CA ASP A 350 28.44 2.96 0.44
C ASP A 350 27.39 3.48 1.45
N GLN A 351 27.73 4.44 2.32
CA GLN A 351 26.76 5.13 3.19
C GLN A 351 25.80 6.03 2.39
N ALA A 352 26.31 6.85 1.47
CA ALA A 352 25.46 7.70 0.63
C ALA A 352 24.49 6.88 -0.23
N ALA A 353 24.93 5.73 -0.75
CA ALA A 353 24.07 4.79 -1.46
C ALA A 353 22.96 4.20 -0.56
N LYS A 354 23.28 3.80 0.67
CA LYS A 354 22.29 3.35 1.67
C LYS A 354 21.26 4.44 1.98
N GLU A 355 21.69 5.69 2.18
CA GLU A 355 20.78 6.81 2.43
C GLU A 355 19.84 7.09 1.26
N LEU A 356 20.35 7.10 0.02
CA LEU A 356 19.53 7.27 -1.19
C LEU A 356 18.51 6.14 -1.35
N PHE A 357 18.93 4.89 -1.12
CA PHE A 357 18.04 3.72 -1.16
C PHE A 357 16.92 3.81 -0.09
N CYS A 358 17.26 4.21 1.15
CA CYS A 358 16.28 4.44 2.20
C CYS A 358 15.27 5.55 1.83
N ARG A 359 15.75 6.69 1.29
CA ARG A 359 14.87 7.79 0.83
C ARG A 359 13.94 7.33 -0.29
N TRP A 360 14.45 6.59 -1.29
CA TRP A 360 13.65 6.01 -2.37
C TRP A 360 12.60 5.00 -1.85
N LYS A 361 12.95 4.13 -0.90
CA LYS A 361 12.02 3.19 -0.27
C LYS A 361 10.88 3.90 0.48
N ILE A 362 11.17 5.00 1.16
CA ILE A 362 10.16 5.82 1.86
C ILE A 362 9.28 6.59 0.84
N GLN A 363 9.87 7.12 -0.23
CA GLN A 363 9.12 7.84 -1.27
C GLN A 363 8.17 6.90 -2.04
N THR A 364 8.60 5.67 -2.33
CA THR A 364 7.77 4.64 -2.99
C THR A 364 6.67 4.10 -2.06
N SER A 365 6.92 3.93 -0.75
CA SER A 365 5.84 3.61 0.19
C SER A 365 4.83 4.75 0.33
N ASN A 366 5.29 6.00 0.46
CA ASN A 366 4.41 7.15 0.65
C ASN A 366 3.55 7.40 -0.60
N THR A 367 4.11 7.30 -1.81
CA THR A 367 3.34 7.43 -3.06
C THR A 367 2.33 6.28 -3.23
N ARG A 368 2.65 5.05 -2.80
CA ARG A 368 1.68 3.94 -2.77
C ARG A 368 0.52 4.22 -1.79
N ILE A 369 0.82 4.73 -0.59
CA ILE A 369 -0.21 5.08 0.42
C ILE A 369 -1.09 6.24 -0.07
N LEU A 370 -0.51 7.27 -0.69
CA LEU A 370 -1.28 8.40 -1.27
C LEU A 370 -2.20 7.94 -2.40
N ARG A 371 -1.73 7.05 -3.29
CA ARG A 371 -2.59 6.43 -4.34
C ARG A 371 -3.73 5.63 -3.73
N LEU A 372 -3.47 4.81 -2.70
CA LEU A 372 -4.51 4.04 -2.01
C LEU A 372 -5.56 4.96 -1.34
N ASN A 373 -5.10 6.01 -0.65
CA ASN A 373 -5.99 6.99 -0.02
C ASN A 373 -6.86 7.72 -1.06
N ALA A 374 -6.30 8.08 -2.22
CA ALA A 374 -7.08 8.68 -3.31
C ALA A 374 -8.17 7.74 -3.83
N VAL A 375 -7.86 6.45 -4.05
CA VAL A 375 -8.85 5.44 -4.47
C VAL A 375 -9.95 5.26 -3.41
N LEU A 376 -9.59 5.17 -2.13
CA LEU A 376 -10.55 5.08 -1.02
C LEU A 376 -11.44 6.33 -0.94
N HIS A 377 -10.89 7.52 -1.20
CA HIS A 377 -11.64 8.77 -1.18
C HIS A 377 -12.62 8.89 -2.36
N MET A 378 -12.22 8.43 -3.56
CA MET A 378 -13.11 8.33 -4.72
C MET A 378 -14.22 7.31 -4.49
N HIS A 379 -13.91 6.14 -3.91
CA HIS A 379 -14.91 5.13 -3.57
C HIS A 379 -15.95 5.65 -2.57
N ARG A 380 -15.55 6.41 -1.54
CA ARG A 380 -16.48 7.10 -0.63
C ARG A 380 -17.39 8.09 -1.37
N ILE A 381 -16.86 8.86 -2.33
CA ILE A 381 -17.66 9.79 -3.13
C ILE A 381 -18.71 9.03 -3.96
N VAL A 382 -18.32 7.92 -4.62
CA VAL A 382 -19.25 7.06 -5.38
C VAL A 382 -20.36 6.50 -4.46
N LEU A 383 -20.02 5.98 -3.28
CA LEU A 383 -21.01 5.49 -2.32
C LEU A 383 -21.98 6.59 -1.85
N HIS A 384 -21.51 7.82 -1.63
CA HIS A 384 -22.38 8.95 -1.28
C HIS A 384 -23.29 9.40 -2.45
N LEU A 385 -22.83 9.30 -3.69
CA LEU A 385 -23.64 9.56 -4.88
C LEU A 385 -24.71 8.47 -5.08
N GLU A 386 -24.35 7.20 -4.94
CA GLU A 386 -25.31 6.09 -4.92
C GLU A 386 -26.36 6.25 -3.82
N MET A 387 -25.95 6.64 -2.61
CA MET A 387 -26.85 6.87 -1.49
C MET A 387 -27.83 8.02 -1.78
N ARG A 388 -27.35 9.11 -2.40
CA ARG A 388 -28.22 10.22 -2.86
C ARG A 388 -29.22 9.76 -3.92
N ASN A 389 -28.79 8.98 -4.91
CA ASN A 389 -29.67 8.46 -5.96
C ASN A 389 -30.74 7.51 -5.38
N LYS A 390 -30.36 6.66 -4.41
CA LYS A 390 -31.29 5.79 -3.68
C LYS A 390 -32.31 6.61 -2.86
N LEU A 391 -31.90 7.73 -2.28
CA LEU A 391 -32.80 8.66 -1.58
C LEU A 391 -33.76 9.39 -2.54
N THR A 392 -33.29 9.87 -3.70
CA THR A 392 -34.19 10.54 -4.67
C THR A 392 -35.25 9.60 -5.22
N PHE A 393 -34.90 8.32 -5.52
CA PHE A 393 -35.91 7.31 -5.88
C PHE A 393 -36.90 7.01 -4.75
N PHE A 394 -36.46 7.04 -3.49
CA PHE A 394 -37.35 6.84 -2.34
C PHE A 394 -38.31 8.02 -2.14
N ASP A 395 -37.84 9.27 -2.24
CA ASP A 395 -38.71 10.44 -2.12
C ASP A 395 -39.65 10.61 -3.34
N GLU A 396 -39.22 10.23 -4.55
CA GLU A 396 -40.13 10.07 -5.71
C GLU A 396 -41.23 9.04 -5.45
N TRP A 397 -40.86 7.85 -4.98
CA TRP A 397 -41.82 6.79 -4.65
C TRP A 397 -42.83 7.27 -3.61
N LYS A 398 -42.34 7.90 -2.53
CA LYS A 398 -43.14 8.49 -1.45
C LYS A 398 -44.06 9.62 -1.93
N ALA A 399 -43.62 10.44 -2.89
CA ALA A 399 -44.48 11.44 -3.54
C ALA A 399 -45.59 10.78 -4.38
N LYS A 400 -45.24 9.79 -5.21
CA LYS A 400 -46.19 9.00 -6.02
C LYS A 400 -47.20 8.26 -5.11
N THR A 401 -46.77 7.69 -3.99
CA THR A 401 -47.65 7.05 -3.00
C THR A 401 -48.62 8.04 -2.34
N ARG A 402 -48.16 9.24 -1.98
CA ARG A 402 -49.02 10.31 -1.47
C ARG A 402 -50.05 10.78 -2.51
N GLN A 403 -49.65 10.90 -3.78
CA GLN A 403 -50.57 11.27 -4.87
C GLN A 403 -51.66 10.20 -5.08
N LEU A 404 -51.29 8.91 -5.04
CA LEU A 404 -52.25 7.80 -5.11
C LEU A 404 -53.23 7.80 -3.93
N GLN A 405 -52.77 8.13 -2.71
CA GLN A 405 -53.64 8.32 -1.55
C GLN A 405 -54.57 9.52 -1.74
N ALA A 406 -54.08 10.66 -2.21
CA ALA A 406 -54.92 11.83 -2.48
C ALA A 406 -56.02 11.54 -3.52
N HIS A 407 -55.68 10.86 -4.63
CA HIS A 407 -56.69 10.45 -5.62
C HIS A 407 -57.66 9.39 -5.09
N SER A 408 -57.25 8.50 -4.18
CA SER A 408 -58.18 7.52 -3.60
C SER A 408 -59.19 8.20 -2.66
N PHE A 409 -58.76 9.16 -1.84
CA PHE A 409 -59.65 10.01 -1.04
C PHE A 409 -60.57 10.86 -1.93
N GLN A 410 -60.04 11.51 -2.98
CA GLN A 410 -60.82 12.28 -3.94
C GLN A 410 -61.91 11.41 -4.61
N LYS A 411 -61.56 10.18 -5.03
CA LYS A 411 -62.51 9.23 -5.62
C LYS A 411 -63.58 8.76 -4.63
N GLN A 412 -63.25 8.61 -3.35
CA GLN A 412 -64.23 8.32 -2.29
C GLN A 412 -65.16 9.51 -2.03
N ALA A 413 -64.62 10.72 -1.93
CA ALA A 413 -65.40 11.95 -1.73
C ALA A 413 -66.38 12.18 -2.90
N LEU A 414 -65.92 12.10 -4.15
CA LEU A 414 -66.76 12.20 -5.34
C LEU A 414 -67.82 11.09 -5.41
N SER A 415 -67.50 9.87 -4.96
CA SER A 415 -68.48 8.77 -4.84
C SER A 415 -69.58 9.09 -3.83
N CYS A 416 -69.23 9.67 -2.68
CA CYS A 416 -70.21 10.13 -1.69
C CYS A 416 -71.05 11.31 -2.21
N TRP A 417 -70.43 12.33 -2.82
CA TRP A 417 -71.16 13.46 -3.39
C TRP A 417 -72.11 13.04 -4.51
N ASN A 418 -71.69 12.16 -5.42
CA ASN A 418 -72.56 11.60 -6.45
C ASN A 418 -73.73 10.79 -5.87
N ARG A 419 -73.56 10.15 -4.71
CA ARG A 419 -74.67 9.49 -3.98
C ARG A 419 -75.64 10.50 -3.37
N MET A 420 -75.15 11.58 -2.76
CA MET A 420 -76.01 12.65 -2.21
C MET A 420 -76.82 13.31 -3.34
N LEU A 421 -76.15 13.74 -4.42
CA LEU A 421 -76.79 14.31 -5.60
C LEU A 421 -77.79 13.34 -6.27
N ALA A 422 -77.54 12.03 -6.25
CA ALA A 422 -78.50 11.04 -6.72
C ALA A 422 -79.75 10.96 -5.83
N VAL A 423 -79.58 11.02 -4.50
CA VAL A 423 -80.71 11.07 -3.55
C VAL A 423 -81.52 12.35 -3.72
N GLU A 424 -80.87 13.52 -3.81
CA GLU A 424 -81.53 14.81 -4.05
C GLU A 424 -82.31 14.83 -5.37
N ARG A 425 -81.74 14.31 -6.45
CA ARG A 425 -82.43 14.15 -7.74
C ARG A 425 -83.64 13.23 -7.64
N ILE A 426 -83.55 12.13 -6.89
CA ILE A 426 -84.69 11.23 -6.63
C ILE A 426 -85.77 11.95 -5.81
N SER A 427 -85.39 12.69 -4.76
CA SER A 427 -86.31 13.47 -3.94
C SER A 427 -87.08 14.50 -4.76
N HIS A 428 -86.40 15.33 -5.57
CA HIS A 428 -87.08 16.29 -6.45
C HIS A 428 -87.99 15.63 -7.50
N VAL A 429 -87.61 14.46 -8.04
CA VAL A 429 -88.50 13.70 -8.94
C VAL A 429 -89.76 13.21 -8.21
N LEU A 430 -89.64 12.78 -6.95
CA LEU A 430 -90.77 12.38 -6.11
C LEU A 430 -91.65 13.58 -5.67
N GLU A 431 -91.04 14.73 -5.38
CA GLU A 431 -91.75 15.99 -5.10
C GLU A 431 -92.55 16.44 -6.33
N HIS A 432 -91.92 16.54 -7.50
CA HIS A 432 -92.63 16.88 -8.74
C HIS A 432 -93.70 15.85 -9.11
N ALA A 433 -93.49 14.55 -8.85
CA ALA A 433 -94.50 13.52 -9.07
C ALA A 433 -95.70 13.66 -8.11
N THR A 434 -95.45 13.93 -6.82
CA THR A 434 -96.52 14.09 -5.81
C THR A 434 -97.28 15.40 -5.96
N VAL A 435 -96.61 16.51 -6.35
CA VAL A 435 -97.27 17.77 -6.75
C VAL A 435 -98.17 17.53 -7.96
N ARG A 436 -97.65 16.95 -9.05
CA ARG A 436 -98.46 16.62 -10.24
C ARG A 436 -99.60 15.65 -9.96
N HIS A 437 -99.44 14.74 -9.00
CA HIS A 437 -100.52 13.85 -8.59
C HIS A 437 -101.59 14.59 -7.79
N ARG A 438 -101.22 15.51 -6.89
CA ARG A 438 -102.16 16.39 -6.17
C ARG A 438 -102.90 17.33 -7.12
N GLU A 439 -102.22 17.94 -8.08
CA GLU A 439 -102.83 18.77 -9.14
C GLU A 439 -103.88 17.97 -9.92
N ARG A 440 -103.55 16.74 -10.35
CA ARG A 440 -104.49 15.84 -11.04
C ARG A 440 -105.67 15.41 -10.16
N MET A 441 -105.46 15.19 -8.88
CA MET A 441 -106.55 14.86 -7.94
C MET A 441 -107.47 16.06 -7.69
N LEU A 442 -106.95 17.28 -7.63
CA LEU A 442 -107.75 18.50 -7.53
C LEU A 442 -108.55 18.77 -8.81
N LEU A 443 -107.97 18.50 -9.98
CA LEU A 443 -108.63 18.52 -11.30
C LEU A 443 -109.63 17.35 -11.52
N LEU A 444 -109.79 16.44 -10.54
CA LEU A 444 -110.81 15.38 -10.51
C LEU A 444 -111.85 15.62 -9.40
N LEU A 445 -111.75 16.74 -8.67
CA LEU A 445 -112.66 17.17 -7.60
C LEU A 445 -113.34 18.52 -7.92
N LEU A 446 -113.12 19.04 -9.14
CA LEU A 446 -113.74 20.20 -9.76
C LEU A 446 -114.48 19.76 -11.03
#